data_AF-A0A534PXW8-F1
#
_entry.id   AF-A0A534PXW8-F1
#
_cell.length_a   1.000
_cell.length_b   1.000
_cell.length_c   1.000
_cell.angle_alpha   90.00
_cell.angle_beta   90.00
_cell.angle_gamma   90.00
#
_symmetry.space_group_name_H-M   'P 1'
#
loop_
_entity.id
_entity.type
_entity.pdbx_description
1 polymer ?
#
loop_
_entity_poly.entity_id
_entity_poly.type
_entity_poly.pdbx_seq_one_letter_code
_entity_poly.pdbx_strand_id
1 'polypeptide(L)'
;MSRRGFRVAVGDPRPASAWVLVGVATATLAITGQLAPWALGAATAALAVSLWRRTYPFAWQTNPWVLNVFMFAITSGTTGVALSGEPSTVALAHFAATTQGLQLIDARPRRTEFLLVALALFQVVLAANLTDSVFFTPLLIVFVGAAVWTLLVHTLRS
;
A
#
# COMPACT_ATOMS: atom_id res chain seq x y z
N MET A 1 30.35 -3.54 11.95
CA MET A 1 29.21 -2.87 11.27
C MET A 1 28.60 -1.84 12.20
N SER A 2 28.67 -0.54 11.87
CA SER A 2 28.10 0.51 12.74
C SER A 2 26.61 0.68 12.45
N ARG A 3 25.81 1.00 13.48
CA ARG A 3 24.36 1.27 13.42
C ARG A 3 23.94 2.38 12.43
N ARG A 4 24.89 3.03 11.75
CA ARG A 4 24.67 4.07 10.74
C ARG A 4 24.48 3.52 9.32
N GLY A 5 24.95 2.31 9.02
CA GLY A 5 24.79 1.69 7.69
C GLY A 5 23.34 1.39 7.31
N PHE A 6 22.49 1.10 8.31
CA PHE A 6 21.07 0.78 8.11
C PHE A 6 20.17 2.01 7.85
N ARG A 7 20.74 3.22 7.75
CA ARG A 7 20.00 4.50 7.70
C ARG A 7 20.28 5.30 6.42
N VAL A 8 20.77 4.67 5.36
CA VAL A 8 20.91 5.38 4.07
C VAL A 8 19.51 5.58 3.52
N ALA A 9 19.13 6.85 3.34
CA ALA A 9 17.83 7.19 2.79
C ALA A 9 17.84 6.86 1.29
N VAL A 10 16.97 5.94 0.86
CA VAL A 10 16.85 5.57 -0.55
C VAL A 10 16.01 6.65 -1.22
N GLY A 11 16.68 7.54 -1.97
CA GLY A 11 16.06 8.56 -2.80
C GLY A 11 15.55 8.03 -4.15
N ASP A 12 15.92 6.81 -4.52
CA ASP A 12 15.54 6.22 -5.79
C ASP A 12 14.04 5.93 -5.87
N PRO A 13 13.46 5.97 -7.08
CA PRO A 13 12.07 5.55 -7.30
C PRO A 13 11.81 4.14 -6.77
N ARG A 14 10.57 3.88 -6.31
CA ARG A 14 10.18 2.54 -5.87
C ARG A 14 10.45 1.50 -6.98
N PRO A 15 10.98 0.31 -6.61
CA PRO A 15 11.21 -0.75 -7.59
C PRO A 15 9.87 -1.21 -8.15
N ALA A 16 9.85 -1.64 -9.42
CA ALA A 16 8.61 -2.10 -10.07
C ALA A 16 7.92 -3.24 -9.30
N SER A 17 8.67 -4.05 -8.56
CA SER A 17 8.12 -5.12 -7.71
C SER A 17 7.14 -4.59 -6.64
N ALA A 18 7.39 -3.41 -6.07
CA ALA A 18 6.52 -2.80 -5.05
C ALA A 18 5.12 -2.47 -5.63
N TRP A 19 5.04 -2.28 -6.94
CA TRP A 19 3.84 -1.90 -7.67
C TRP A 19 2.99 -3.11 -7.94
N VAL A 20 3.63 -4.18 -8.41
CA VAL A 20 2.99 -5.47 -8.59
C VAL A 20 2.46 -5.93 -7.23
N LEU A 21 3.26 -5.80 -6.17
CA LEU A 21 2.86 -6.15 -4.82
C LEU A 21 1.60 -5.40 -4.36
N VAL A 22 1.61 -4.06 -4.45
CA VAL A 22 0.47 -3.25 -4.02
C VAL A 22 -0.73 -3.39 -4.95
N GLY A 23 -0.50 -3.48 -6.26
CA GLY A 23 -1.54 -3.69 -7.27
C GLY A 23 -2.27 -5.00 -7.03
N VAL A 24 -1.55 -6.09 -6.79
CA VAL A 24 -2.13 -7.39 -6.46
C VAL A 24 -2.85 -7.33 -5.13
N ALA A 25 -2.23 -6.80 -4.06
CA ALA A 25 -2.89 -6.71 -2.75
C ALA A 25 -4.18 -5.86 -2.79
N THR A 26 -4.18 -4.77 -3.56
CA THR A 26 -5.37 -3.94 -3.82
C THR A 26 -6.41 -4.72 -4.60
N ALA A 27 -6.03 -5.47 -5.63
CA ALA A 27 -6.94 -6.33 -6.39
C ALA A 27 -7.54 -7.43 -5.50
N THR A 28 -6.73 -8.05 -4.63
CA THR A 28 -7.16 -9.07 -3.67
C THR A 28 -8.21 -8.52 -2.70
N LEU A 29 -8.04 -7.29 -2.21
CA LEU A 29 -9.10 -6.65 -1.43
C LEU A 29 -10.30 -6.25 -2.28
N ALA A 30 -10.11 -5.76 -3.50
CA ALA A 30 -11.21 -5.31 -4.37
C ALA A 30 -12.18 -6.45 -4.71
N ILE A 31 -11.68 -7.66 -4.95
CA ILE A 31 -12.53 -8.83 -5.26
C ILE A 31 -13.43 -9.26 -4.09
N THR A 32 -13.15 -8.80 -2.87
CA THR A 32 -14.01 -9.09 -1.71
C THR A 32 -15.36 -8.37 -1.78
N GLY A 33 -15.46 -7.29 -2.57
CA GLY A 33 -16.65 -6.42 -2.61
C GLY A 33 -16.86 -5.58 -1.36
N GLN A 34 -15.97 -5.64 -0.36
CA GLN A 34 -16.11 -4.95 0.92
C GLN A 34 -15.55 -3.52 0.92
N LEU A 35 -14.82 -3.14 -0.14
CA LEU A 35 -14.28 -1.79 -0.27
C LEU A 35 -15.31 -0.85 -0.88
N ALA A 36 -15.57 0.28 -0.21
CA ALA A 36 -16.39 1.33 -0.78
C ALA A 36 -15.74 1.91 -2.05
N PRO A 37 -16.54 2.39 -3.02
CA PRO A 37 -16.04 2.92 -4.28
C PRO A 37 -15.02 4.06 -4.12
N TRP A 38 -15.17 4.90 -3.10
CA TRP A 38 -14.24 6.00 -2.84
C TRP A 38 -12.85 5.50 -2.42
N ALA A 39 -12.78 4.43 -1.62
CA ALA A 39 -11.51 3.87 -1.14
C ALA A 39 -10.79 3.12 -2.26
N LEU A 40 -11.54 2.35 -3.05
CA LEU A 40 -11.01 1.70 -4.24
C LEU A 40 -10.53 2.73 -5.28
N GLY A 41 -11.32 3.80 -5.50
CA GLY A 41 -10.95 4.93 -6.35
C GLY A 41 -9.67 5.62 -5.86
N ALA A 42 -9.54 5.87 -4.56
CA ALA A 42 -8.35 6.48 -3.98
C ALA A 42 -7.11 5.58 -4.12
N ALA A 43 -7.23 4.28 -3.84
CA ALA A 43 -6.13 3.32 -3.96
C ALA A 43 -5.67 3.14 -5.42
N THR A 44 -6.61 3.04 -6.36
CA THR A 44 -6.31 2.94 -7.80
C THR A 44 -5.71 4.22 -8.35
N ALA A 45 -6.24 5.39 -7.97
CA ALA A 45 -5.66 6.68 -8.32
C ALA A 45 -4.24 6.82 -7.75
N ALA A 46 -4.00 6.35 -6.53
CA ALA A 46 -2.69 6.37 -5.92
C ALA A 46 -1.67 5.50 -6.67
N LEU A 47 -2.06 4.29 -7.05
CA LEU A 47 -1.29 3.43 -7.94
C LEU A 47 -1.00 4.13 -9.28
N ALA A 48 -2.00 4.69 -9.95
CA ALA A 48 -1.81 5.35 -11.25
C ALA A 48 -0.90 6.59 -11.15
N VAL A 49 -1.14 7.47 -10.17
CA VAL A 49 -0.38 8.71 -9.95
C VAL A 49 1.06 8.38 -9.62
N SER A 50 1.29 7.41 -8.75
CA SER A 50 2.65 7.01 -8.44
C SER A 50 3.36 6.52 -9.72
N LEU A 51 2.67 5.79 -10.64
CA LEU A 51 3.30 5.18 -11.84
C LEU A 51 3.75 6.27 -12.77
N TRP A 52 2.84 7.19 -13.00
CA TRP A 52 3.03 8.30 -13.89
C TRP A 52 4.12 9.25 -13.39
N ARG A 53 4.17 9.51 -12.07
CA ARG A 53 5.11 10.48 -11.47
C ARG A 53 6.34 9.83 -10.83
N ARG A 54 6.66 8.61 -11.23
CA ARG A 54 7.75 7.79 -10.66
C ARG A 54 9.10 8.49 -10.65
N THR A 55 9.47 9.15 -11.75
CA THR A 55 10.78 9.81 -11.90
C THR A 55 10.73 11.27 -11.45
N TYR A 56 9.56 11.91 -11.55
CA TYR A 56 9.38 13.33 -11.30
C TYR A 56 8.17 13.56 -10.38
N PRO A 57 8.31 13.35 -9.07
CA PRO A 57 7.21 13.54 -8.14
C PRO A 57 6.72 15.01 -8.15
N PHE A 58 5.46 15.22 -7.83
CA PHE A 58 4.95 16.57 -7.56
C PHE A 58 5.52 17.12 -6.25
N ALA A 59 5.64 18.44 -6.15
CA ALA A 59 6.14 19.09 -4.93
C ALA A 59 5.33 18.76 -3.66
N TRP A 60 4.03 18.45 -3.80
CA TRP A 60 3.22 18.06 -2.66
C TRP A 60 3.52 16.65 -2.16
N GLN A 61 4.04 15.74 -3.00
CA GLN A 61 4.37 14.36 -2.64
C GLN A 61 5.58 14.25 -1.70
N THR A 62 6.34 15.34 -1.56
CA THR A 62 7.45 15.47 -0.61
C THR A 62 7.11 16.36 0.57
N ASN A 63 5.96 17.05 0.56
CA ASN A 63 5.55 17.97 1.61
C ASN A 63 4.94 17.20 2.80
N PRO A 64 5.56 17.22 4.00
CA PRO A 64 5.08 16.47 5.14
C PRO A 64 3.71 16.92 5.62
N TRP A 65 3.35 18.20 5.48
CA TRP A 65 2.05 18.71 5.91
C TRP A 65 0.93 18.14 5.06
N VAL A 66 1.10 18.14 3.73
CA VAL A 66 0.11 17.58 2.80
C VAL A 66 -0.09 16.08 3.05
N LEU A 67 0.99 15.33 3.23
CA LEU A 67 0.90 13.89 3.52
C LEU A 67 0.22 13.59 4.85
N ASN A 68 0.45 14.41 5.88
CA ASN A 68 -0.26 14.27 7.16
C ASN A 68 -1.74 14.63 7.05
N VAL A 69 -2.11 15.61 6.21
CA VAL A 69 -3.51 15.90 5.89
C VAL A 69 -4.17 14.69 5.23
N PHE A 70 -3.50 14.02 4.29
CA PHE A 70 -4.00 12.78 3.72
C PHE A 70 -4.13 11.66 4.76
N MET A 71 -3.14 11.48 5.64
CA MET A 71 -3.23 10.53 6.75
C MET A 71 -4.42 10.81 7.65
N PHE A 72 -4.66 12.08 8.00
CA PHE A 72 -5.82 12.48 8.80
C PHE A 72 -7.12 12.17 8.07
N ALA A 73 -7.22 12.50 6.78
CA ALA A 73 -8.39 12.18 5.96
C ALA A 73 -8.67 10.67 5.89
N ILE A 74 -7.61 9.85 5.76
CA ILE A 74 -7.72 8.39 5.80
C ILE A 74 -8.25 7.93 7.15
N THR A 75 -7.67 8.41 8.26
CA THR A 75 -8.15 8.06 9.60
C THR A 75 -9.61 8.46 9.79
N SER A 76 -10.01 9.68 9.40
CA SER A 76 -11.40 10.12 9.50
C SER A 76 -12.35 9.27 8.65
N GLY A 77 -11.95 8.92 7.41
CA GLY A 77 -12.74 8.04 6.55
C GLY A 77 -12.90 6.64 7.12
N THR A 78 -11.80 6.06 7.64
CA THR A 78 -11.82 4.77 8.34
C THR A 78 -12.71 4.80 9.58
N THR A 79 -12.63 5.85 10.40
CA THR A 79 -13.50 6.02 11.56
C THR A 79 -14.96 6.14 11.13
N GLY A 80 -15.24 6.87 10.04
CA GLY A 80 -16.60 6.94 9.47
C GLY A 80 -17.17 5.58 9.12
N VAL A 81 -16.38 4.71 8.47
CA VAL A 81 -16.77 3.32 8.16
C VAL A 81 -16.93 2.48 9.43
N ALA A 82 -16.06 2.66 10.43
CA ALA A 82 -16.20 1.94 11.70
C ALA A 82 -17.47 2.34 12.46
N LEU A 83 -17.89 3.61 12.34
CA LEU A 83 -19.09 4.13 13.00
C LEU A 83 -20.39 3.81 12.25
N SER A 84 -20.33 3.30 11.02
CA SER A 84 -21.54 2.92 10.25
C SER A 84 -22.11 1.56 10.63
N GLY A 85 -21.56 0.88 11.65
CA GLY A 85 -22.00 -0.43 12.11
C GLY A 85 -21.43 -1.60 11.29
N GLU A 86 -20.49 -1.33 10.39
CA GLU A 86 -19.78 -2.36 9.62
C GLU A 86 -18.79 -3.13 10.51
N PRO A 87 -18.46 -4.39 10.17
CA PRO A 87 -17.40 -5.13 10.85
C PRO A 87 -16.08 -4.36 10.85
N SER A 88 -15.34 -4.40 11.96
CA SER A 88 -14.06 -3.67 12.07
C SER A 88 -13.04 -4.09 11.00
N THR A 89 -13.13 -5.32 10.50
CA THR A 89 -12.33 -5.82 9.37
C THR A 89 -12.53 -5.01 8.08
N VAL A 90 -13.76 -4.54 7.83
CA VAL A 90 -14.10 -3.69 6.68
C VAL A 90 -13.46 -2.31 6.85
N ALA A 91 -13.58 -1.69 8.02
CA ALA A 91 -12.91 -0.42 8.29
C ALA A 91 -11.38 -0.52 8.15
N LEU A 92 -10.78 -1.62 8.63
CA LEU A 92 -9.36 -1.91 8.48
C LEU A 92 -8.96 -2.15 7.02
N ALA A 93 -9.82 -2.75 6.20
CA ALA A 93 -9.59 -2.90 4.76
C ALA A 93 -9.52 -1.54 4.05
N HIS A 94 -10.42 -0.60 4.40
CA HIS A 94 -10.39 0.77 3.87
C HIS A 94 -9.12 1.51 4.30
N PHE A 95 -8.76 1.39 5.57
CA PHE A 95 -7.52 1.94 6.10
C PHE A 95 -6.32 1.39 5.34
N ALA A 96 -6.22 0.07 5.22
CA ALA A 96 -5.10 -0.59 4.57
C ALA A 96 -4.99 -0.19 3.10
N ALA A 97 -6.09 -0.20 2.33
CA ALA A 97 -6.11 0.19 0.91
C ALA A 97 -5.60 1.62 0.70
N THR A 98 -6.13 2.57 1.47
CA THR A 98 -5.82 3.99 1.29
C THR A 98 -4.45 4.38 1.84
N THR A 99 -4.04 3.84 2.99
CA THR A 99 -2.68 4.05 3.51
C THR A 99 -1.62 3.43 2.63
N GLN A 100 -1.85 2.26 2.04
CA GLN A 100 -0.94 1.63 1.08
C GLN A 100 -0.76 2.50 -0.16
N GLY A 101 -1.87 3.07 -0.68
CA GLY A 101 -1.84 4.04 -1.77
C GLY A 101 -1.01 5.29 -1.40
N LEU A 102 -1.24 5.85 -0.21
CA LEU A 102 -0.47 7.02 0.25
C LEU A 102 1.03 6.71 0.40
N GLN A 103 1.39 5.51 0.88
CA GLN A 103 2.79 5.08 0.95
C GLN A 103 3.45 4.99 -0.43
N LEU A 104 2.70 4.60 -1.47
CA LEU A 104 3.22 4.59 -2.84
C LEU A 104 3.45 6.00 -3.39
N ILE A 105 2.55 6.93 -3.07
CA ILE A 105 2.65 8.32 -3.52
C ILE A 105 3.70 9.12 -2.73
N ASP A 106 3.95 8.78 -1.46
CA ASP A 106 4.97 9.45 -0.65
C ASP A 106 6.35 9.32 -1.30
N ALA A 107 6.83 10.45 -1.82
CA ALA A 107 8.09 10.55 -2.56
C ALA A 107 9.27 10.95 -1.66
N ARG A 108 9.05 11.07 -0.34
CA ARG A 108 10.14 11.38 0.58
C ARG A 108 11.15 10.22 0.63
N PRO A 109 12.42 10.51 0.96
CA PRO A 109 13.43 9.47 1.12
C PRO A 109 13.00 8.43 2.16
N ARG A 110 12.97 7.16 1.75
CA ARG A 110 12.49 6.05 2.57
C ARG A 110 13.66 5.23 3.10
N ARG A 111 13.45 4.61 4.27
CA ARG A 111 14.48 3.75 4.90
C ARG A 111 14.34 2.28 4.54
N THR A 112 13.13 1.81 4.25
CA THR A 112 12.90 0.40 3.95
C THR A 112 11.61 0.17 3.17
N GLU A 113 11.55 -0.96 2.45
CA GLU A 113 10.35 -1.50 1.82
C GLU A 113 9.53 -2.41 2.77
N PHE A 114 10.04 -2.76 3.96
CA PHE A 114 9.36 -3.69 4.88
C PHE A 114 7.98 -3.21 5.32
N LEU A 115 7.79 -1.90 5.54
CA LEU A 115 6.48 -1.37 5.92
C LEU A 115 5.44 -1.54 4.80
N LEU A 116 5.87 -1.37 3.54
CA LEU A 116 5.03 -1.56 2.36
C LEU A 116 4.64 -3.04 2.24
N VAL A 117 5.61 -3.95 2.42
CA VAL A 117 5.37 -5.40 2.38
C VAL A 117 4.46 -5.85 3.52
N ALA A 118 4.67 -5.34 4.74
CA ALA A 118 3.85 -5.69 5.91
C ALA A 118 2.38 -5.27 5.73
N LEU A 119 2.15 -4.06 5.20
CA LEU A 119 0.79 -3.59 4.96
C LEU A 119 0.12 -4.37 3.80
N ALA A 120 0.88 -4.76 2.77
CA ALA A 120 0.36 -5.58 1.68
C ALA A 120 0.00 -7.00 2.16
N LEU A 121 0.83 -7.59 3.03
CA LEU A 121 0.50 -8.85 3.72
C LEU A 121 -0.78 -8.72 4.54
N PHE A 122 -0.93 -7.62 5.29
CA PHE A 122 -2.14 -7.36 6.06
C PHE A 122 -3.39 -7.28 5.16
N GLN A 123 -3.32 -6.61 4.00
CA GLN A 123 -4.41 -6.56 3.03
C GLN A 123 -4.81 -7.95 2.53
N VAL A 124 -3.83 -8.78 2.17
CA VAL A 124 -4.09 -10.14 1.67
C VAL A 124 -4.67 -11.04 2.75
N VAL A 125 -4.18 -10.94 4.00
CA VAL A 125 -4.74 -11.66 5.15
C VAL A 125 -6.18 -11.21 5.41
N LEU A 126 -6.47 -9.91 5.38
CA LEU A 126 -7.84 -9.42 5.49
C LEU A 126 -8.72 -9.99 4.38
N ALA A 127 -8.27 -9.93 3.13
CA ALA A 127 -9.02 -10.46 2.00
C ALA A 127 -9.29 -11.96 2.15
N ALA A 128 -8.33 -12.75 2.62
CA ALA A 128 -8.50 -14.18 2.90
C ALA A 128 -9.61 -14.49 3.91
N ASN A 129 -9.86 -13.58 4.85
CA ASN A 129 -10.93 -13.70 5.85
C ASN A 129 -12.27 -13.16 5.36
N LEU A 130 -12.31 -12.51 4.20
CA LEU A 130 -13.47 -11.79 3.67
C LEU A 130 -13.97 -12.34 2.32
N THR A 131 -13.29 -13.30 1.72
CA THR A 131 -13.61 -13.80 0.37
C THR A 131 -13.52 -15.30 0.24
N ASP A 132 -14.50 -15.88 -0.47
CA ASP A 132 -14.49 -17.26 -0.98
C ASP A 132 -14.24 -17.29 -2.50
N SER A 133 -13.73 -16.20 -3.08
CA SER A 133 -13.55 -16.06 -4.52
C SER A 133 -12.52 -17.04 -5.08
N VAL A 134 -12.86 -17.72 -6.18
CA VAL A 134 -11.95 -18.59 -6.94
C VAL A 134 -10.71 -17.82 -7.46
N PHE A 135 -10.84 -16.51 -7.64
CA PHE A 135 -9.73 -15.64 -8.07
C PHE A 135 -8.73 -15.33 -6.94
N PHE A 136 -9.04 -15.65 -5.67
CA PHE A 136 -8.14 -15.39 -4.56
C PHE A 136 -6.84 -16.20 -4.67
N THR A 137 -6.92 -17.51 -4.94
CA THR A 137 -5.76 -18.40 -5.06
C THR A 137 -4.73 -17.93 -6.10
N PRO A 138 -5.10 -17.63 -7.36
CA PRO A 138 -4.13 -17.13 -8.33
C PRO A 138 -3.54 -15.77 -7.92
N LEU A 139 -4.33 -14.87 -7.33
CA LEU A 139 -3.82 -13.58 -6.82
C LEU A 139 -2.81 -13.78 -5.68
N LEU A 140 -3.07 -14.74 -4.78
CA LEU A 140 -2.15 -15.08 -3.69
C LEU A 140 -0.80 -15.57 -4.22
N ILE A 141 -0.79 -16.40 -5.27
CA ILE A 141 0.46 -16.88 -5.89
C ILE A 141 1.26 -15.71 -6.47
N VAL A 142 0.61 -14.82 -7.21
CA VAL A 142 1.26 -13.62 -7.77
C VAL A 142 1.77 -12.71 -6.65
N PHE A 143 0.99 -12.54 -5.58
CA PHE A 143 1.37 -11.76 -4.42
C PHE A 143 2.64 -12.30 -3.75
N VAL A 144 2.73 -13.61 -3.52
CA VAL A 144 3.92 -14.24 -2.91
C VAL A 144 5.17 -13.98 -3.77
N GLY A 145 5.06 -14.15 -5.09
CA GLY A 145 6.14 -13.84 -6.02
C GLY A 145 6.57 -12.36 -5.95
N ALA A 146 5.61 -11.44 -5.95
CA ALA A 146 5.87 -10.01 -5.87
C ALA A 146 6.49 -9.58 -4.51
N ALA A 147 6.06 -10.20 -3.42
CA ALA A 147 6.58 -9.97 -2.08
C ALA A 147 8.04 -10.41 -1.99
N VAL A 148 8.35 -11.64 -2.41
CA VAL A 148 9.71 -12.17 -2.44
C VAL A 148 10.61 -11.32 -3.34
N TRP A 149 10.16 -10.95 -4.53
CA TRP A 149 10.91 -10.06 -5.42
C TRP A 149 11.21 -8.72 -4.74
N THR A 150 10.21 -8.09 -4.10
CA THR A 150 10.42 -6.81 -3.41
C THR A 150 11.45 -6.92 -2.28
N LEU A 151 11.40 -8.01 -1.51
CA LEU A 151 12.37 -8.27 -0.45
C LEU A 151 13.77 -8.50 -1.01
N LEU A 152 13.91 -9.30 -2.08
CA LEU A 152 15.20 -9.54 -2.75
C LEU A 152 15.83 -8.24 -3.26
N VAL A 153 15.04 -7.39 -3.93
CA VAL A 153 15.50 -6.09 -4.42
C VAL A 153 15.95 -5.19 -3.26
N HIS A 154 15.23 -5.22 -2.14
CA HIS A 154 15.64 -4.47 -0.96
C HIS A 154 16.99 -4.97 -0.43
N THR A 155 17.16 -6.29 -0.27
CA THR A 155 18.41 -6.90 0.25
C THR A 155 19.61 -6.73 -0.67
N LEU A 156 19.39 -6.66 -1.99
CA LEU A 156 20.48 -6.48 -2.96
C LEU A 156 20.93 -5.03 -3.12
N ARG A 157 20.09 -4.06 -2.72
CA ARG A 157 20.38 -2.62 -2.80
C ARG A 157 20.89 -2.02 -1.50
N SER A 158 20.67 -2.69 -0.35
CA SER A 158 21.11 -2.26 0.99
C SER A 158 22.51 -2.73 1.31
#